data_AF-A0A7V3H7V0-F1
#
_entry.id   AF-A0A7V3H7V0-F1
#
_cell.length_a   1.000
_cell.length_b   1.000
_cell.length_c   1.000
_cell.angle_alpha   90.00
_cell.angle_beta   90.00
_cell.angle_gamma   90.00
#
_symmetry.space_group_name_H-M   'P 1'
#
loop_
_entity.id
_entity.type
_entity.pdbx_description
1 polymer ?
#
loop_
_entity_poly.entity_id
_entity_poly.type
_entity_poly.pdbx_seq_one_letter_code
_entity_poly.pdbx_strand_id
1 'polypeptide(L)'
;MSALLVRLTRLNPTHHRFEAIRADGTREVREFETRSLLLHDLVHFALESEGKLRSGFFGTLAAGADYDAPRECSEAMQIESVVGPLQGGLKGGIDPEAFVARHRAAQHSMGARSPSWLTPELIARALERLRQLQGQWRATPFGQAMELQFDA
;
A
#
# COMPACT_ATOMS: atom_id res chain seq x y z
N MET A 1 -1.19 -17.38 10.94
CA MET A 1 -1.56 -16.30 10.01
C MET A 1 -1.86 -15.12 10.88
N SER A 2 -1.09 -14.06 10.78
CA SER A 2 -1.31 -12.85 11.60
C SER A 2 -2.16 -11.92 10.75
N ALA A 3 -3.41 -11.68 11.16
CA ALA A 3 -4.26 -10.74 10.45
C ALA A 3 -4.04 -9.33 11.02
N LEU A 4 -3.95 -8.34 10.14
CA LEU A 4 -3.98 -6.92 10.51
C LEU A 4 -5.27 -6.30 10.01
N LEU A 5 -6.04 -5.71 10.93
CA LEU A 5 -7.21 -4.91 10.59
C LEU A 5 -6.80 -3.44 10.51
N VAL A 6 -6.92 -2.86 9.32
CA VAL A 6 -6.65 -1.44 9.06
C VAL A 6 -7.98 -0.71 9.02
N ARG A 7 -8.14 0.32 9.84
CA ARG A 7 -9.31 1.21 9.81
C ARG A 7 -8.89 2.61 9.38
N LEU A 8 -9.53 3.09 8.33
CA LEU A 8 -9.35 4.44 7.82
C LEU A 8 -10.64 5.21 8.11
N THR A 9 -10.64 6.04 9.15
CA THR A 9 -11.79 6.85 9.55
C THR A 9 -11.74 8.21 8.89
N ARG A 10 -12.81 8.58 8.17
CA ARG A 10 -12.88 9.88 7.50
C ARG A 10 -13.28 10.96 8.52
N LEU A 11 -12.35 11.82 8.91
CA LEU A 11 -12.61 12.84 9.94
C LEU A 11 -13.23 14.09 9.34
N ASN A 12 -12.60 14.63 8.29
CA ASN A 12 -13.03 15.85 7.62
C ASN A 12 -12.48 15.85 6.17
N PRO A 13 -12.75 16.87 5.33
CA PRO A 13 -12.32 16.85 3.92
C PRO A 13 -10.81 16.71 3.70
N THR A 14 -9.98 17.06 4.69
CA THR A 14 -8.52 17.09 4.56
C THR A 14 -7.80 16.07 5.44
N HIS A 15 -8.45 15.48 6.45
CA HIS A 15 -7.83 14.55 7.38
C HIS A 15 -8.61 13.25 7.56
N HIS A 16 -7.86 12.19 7.82
CA HIS A 16 -8.36 10.89 8.20
C HIS A 16 -7.55 10.33 9.36
N ARG A 17 -8.17 9.41 10.11
CA ARG A 17 -7.49 8.63 11.14
C ARG A 17 -7.15 7.27 10.58
N PHE A 18 -5.89 6.88 10.71
CA PHE A 18 -5.38 5.55 10.45
C PHE A 18 -5.33 4.77 11.76
N GLU A 19 -5.85 3.55 11.76
CA GLU A 19 -5.73 2.61 12.88
C GLU A 19 -5.26 1.26 12.35
N ALA A 20 -4.17 0.73 12.89
CA ALA A 20 -3.69 -0.63 12.61
C ALA A 20 -3.91 -1.47 13.87
N ILE A 21 -4.85 -2.42 13.81
CA ILE A 21 -5.21 -3.32 14.90
C ILE A 21 -4.61 -4.69 14.61
N ARG A 22 -3.68 -5.11 15.46
CA ARG A 22 -2.93 -6.37 15.31
C ARG A 22 -3.72 -7.54 15.89
N ALA A 23 -3.27 -8.76 15.59
CA ALA A 23 -3.92 -9.99 16.04
C ALA A 23 -3.97 -10.15 17.56
N ASP A 24 -3.03 -9.54 18.30
CA ASP A 24 -3.00 -9.51 19.76
C ASP A 24 -3.90 -8.41 20.37
N GLY A 25 -4.62 -7.65 19.53
CA GLY A 25 -5.48 -6.55 19.93
C GLY A 25 -4.76 -5.24 20.19
N THR A 26 -3.42 -5.20 20.12
CA THR A 26 -2.68 -3.94 20.17
C THR A 26 -3.05 -3.09 18.96
N ARG A 27 -3.09 -1.78 19.16
CA ARG A 27 -3.44 -0.83 18.11
C ARG A 27 -2.43 0.29 18.01
N GLU A 28 -2.12 0.67 16.79
CA GLU A 28 -1.51 1.96 16.48
C GLU A 28 -2.57 2.89 15.89
N VAL A 29 -2.55 4.15 16.30
CA VAL A 29 -3.50 5.17 15.85
C VAL A 29 -2.76 6.45 15.47
N ARG A 30 -3.04 6.99 14.29
CA ARG A 30 -2.44 8.21 13.75
C ARG A 30 -3.49 9.04 13.03
N GLU A 31 -3.29 10.35 12.98
CA GLU A 31 -4.08 11.23 12.11
C GLU A 31 -3.19 11.79 11.01
N PHE A 32 -3.70 11.78 9.79
CA PHE A 32 -2.95 12.11 8.60
C PHE A 32 -3.72 13.06 7.69
N GLU A 33 -2.97 13.86 6.95
CA GLU A 33 -3.47 14.53 5.76
C GLU A 33 -3.94 13.47 4.75
N THR A 34 -5.11 13.72 4.15
CA THR A 34 -5.79 12.73 3.29
C THR A 34 -5.25 12.73 1.87
N ARG A 35 -4.82 13.88 1.36
CA ARG A 35 -4.55 14.03 -0.08
C ARG A 35 -3.34 13.22 -0.53
N SER A 36 -2.31 13.09 0.30
CA SER A 36 -1.04 12.44 -0.07
C SER A 36 -0.88 11.10 0.63
N LEU A 37 -1.11 11.05 1.95
CA LEU A 37 -0.85 9.83 2.73
C LEU A 37 -1.88 8.72 2.49
N LEU A 38 -3.17 9.06 2.35
CA LEU A 38 -4.18 8.03 2.08
C LEU A 38 -3.88 7.28 0.78
N LEU A 39 -3.57 8.02 -0.29
CA LEU A 39 -3.31 7.39 -1.58
C LEU A 39 -2.10 6.47 -1.53
N HIS A 40 -1.06 6.91 -0.82
CA HIS A 40 0.15 6.12 -0.62
C HIS A 40 -0.16 4.81 0.11
N ASP A 41 -0.88 4.88 1.24
CA ASP A 41 -1.26 3.71 2.02
C ASP A 41 -2.17 2.75 1.24
N LEU A 42 -3.11 3.27 0.44
CA LEU A 42 -3.97 2.43 -0.39
C LEU A 42 -3.19 1.73 -1.51
N VAL A 43 -2.16 2.37 -2.05
CA VAL A 43 -1.26 1.75 -3.04
C VAL A 43 -0.45 0.63 -2.39
N HIS A 44 0.13 0.87 -1.21
CA HIS A 44 0.78 -0.18 -0.41
C HIS A 44 -0.17 -1.34 -0.17
N PHE A 45 -1.37 -1.06 0.33
CA PHE A 45 -2.34 -2.08 0.69
C PHE A 45 -2.69 -2.94 -0.52
N ALA A 46 -3.01 -2.31 -1.67
CA ALA A 46 -3.36 -3.02 -2.88
C ALA A 46 -2.21 -3.88 -3.42
N LEU A 47 -0.99 -3.33 -3.49
CA LEU A 47 0.16 -4.06 -4.02
C LEU A 47 0.56 -5.22 -3.11
N GLU A 48 0.67 -4.96 -1.80
CA GLU A 48 1.14 -5.95 -0.83
C GLU A 48 0.13 -7.08 -0.63
N SER A 49 -1.17 -6.77 -0.61
CA SER A 49 -2.22 -7.80 -0.48
C SER A 49 -2.30 -8.70 -1.72
N GLU A 50 -2.33 -8.12 -2.93
CA GLU A 50 -2.39 -8.87 -4.18
C GLU A 50 -1.10 -9.65 -4.47
N GLY A 51 0.04 -9.14 -4.01
CA GLY A 51 1.36 -9.76 -4.13
C GLY A 51 1.71 -10.73 -3.01
N LYS A 52 0.90 -10.78 -1.93
CA LYS A 52 1.20 -11.52 -0.69
C LYS A 52 2.57 -11.14 -0.10
N LEU A 53 2.90 -9.84 -0.18
CA LEU A 53 4.20 -9.31 0.23
C LEU A 53 4.16 -8.99 1.72
N ARG A 54 4.86 -9.80 2.52
CA ARG A 54 4.79 -9.75 4.00
C ARG A 54 5.92 -8.95 4.66
N SER A 55 6.97 -8.62 3.91
CA SER A 55 8.03 -7.76 4.43
C SER A 55 7.82 -6.28 4.09
N GLY A 56 6.67 -5.93 3.51
CA GLY A 56 6.28 -4.56 3.19
C GLY A 56 5.74 -3.76 4.38
N PHE A 57 5.10 -2.64 4.07
CA PHE A 57 4.54 -1.72 5.05
C PHE A 57 3.51 -2.40 5.97
N PHE A 58 2.48 -3.04 5.41
CA PHE A 58 1.41 -3.64 6.22
C PHE A 58 1.86 -4.94 6.89
N GLY A 59 2.75 -5.68 6.24
CA GLY A 59 3.34 -6.88 6.84
C GLY A 59 4.21 -6.57 8.07
N THR A 60 5.01 -5.50 8.02
CA THR A 60 5.79 -5.05 9.19
C THR A 60 4.90 -4.50 10.31
N LEU A 61 3.83 -3.76 9.98
CA LEU A 61 2.82 -3.35 10.97
C LEU A 61 2.16 -4.55 11.66
N ALA A 62 1.77 -5.57 10.88
CA ALA A 62 1.20 -6.81 11.40
C ALA A 62 2.18 -7.55 12.34
N ALA A 63 3.48 -7.42 12.10
CA ALA A 63 4.55 -8.00 12.91
C ALA A 63 4.89 -7.19 14.18
N GLY A 64 4.22 -6.06 14.43
CA GLY A 64 4.43 -5.26 15.63
C GLY A 64 5.26 -3.99 15.46
N ALA A 65 5.72 -3.68 14.24
CA ALA A 65 6.41 -2.42 13.98
C ALA A 65 5.45 -1.22 14.13
N ASP A 66 6.01 -0.07 14.49
CA ASP A 66 5.33 1.22 14.43
C ASP A 66 5.26 1.74 12.98
N TYR A 67 4.32 2.64 12.70
CA TYR A 67 4.10 3.24 11.37
C TYR A 67 5.38 3.82 10.76
N ASP A 68 6.10 4.63 11.56
CA ASP A 68 7.31 5.36 11.16
C ASP A 68 8.60 4.52 11.32
N ALA A 69 8.50 3.25 11.70
CA ALA A 69 9.68 2.42 11.89
C ALA A 69 10.48 2.29 10.59
N PRO A 70 11.81 2.45 10.62
CA PRO A 70 12.64 2.32 9.43
C PRO A 70 12.55 0.89 8.88
N ARG A 71 12.40 0.78 7.56
CA ARG A 71 12.29 -0.51 6.85
C ARG A 71 13.55 -0.73 6.02
N GLU A 72 14.57 -1.30 6.66
CA GLU A 72 15.90 -1.49 6.06
C GLU A 72 16.04 -2.83 5.30
N CYS A 73 14.98 -3.64 5.22
CA CYS A 73 15.03 -4.90 4.49
C CYS A 73 14.96 -4.68 2.97
N SER A 74 15.67 -5.51 2.21
CA SER A 74 15.77 -5.37 0.75
C SER A 74 14.42 -5.46 0.04
N GLU A 75 13.47 -6.25 0.58
CA GLU A 75 12.14 -6.39 -0.01
C GLU A 75 11.27 -5.14 0.23
N ALA A 76 11.30 -4.53 1.42
CA ALA A 76 10.59 -3.27 1.67
C ALA A 76 11.08 -2.17 0.72
N MET A 77 12.40 -2.03 0.54
CA MET A 77 12.96 -1.06 -0.41
C MET A 77 12.51 -1.34 -1.86
N GLN A 78 12.40 -2.61 -2.25
CA GLN A 78 11.87 -2.98 -3.56
C GLN A 78 10.40 -2.61 -3.71
N ILE A 79 9.58 -2.83 -2.69
CA ILE A 79 8.17 -2.44 -2.66
C ILE A 79 8.04 -0.93 -2.82
N GLU A 80 8.79 -0.15 -2.05
CA GLU A 80 8.81 1.32 -2.16
C GLU A 80 9.19 1.79 -3.57
N SER A 81 10.17 1.12 -4.20
CA SER A 81 10.58 1.42 -5.58
C SER A 81 9.48 1.22 -6.62
N VAL A 82 8.43 0.47 -6.27
CA VAL A 82 7.26 0.23 -7.12
C VAL A 82 6.11 1.14 -6.70
N VAL A 83 5.84 1.29 -5.40
CA VAL A 83 4.75 2.12 -4.87
C VAL A 83 4.86 3.56 -5.33
N GLY A 84 6.03 4.18 -5.22
CA GLY A 84 6.24 5.58 -5.60
C GLY A 84 5.86 5.86 -7.06
N PRO A 85 6.45 5.15 -8.04
CA PRO A 85 6.09 5.25 -9.45
C PRO A 85 4.62 4.89 -9.73
N LEU A 86 4.07 3.88 -9.04
CA LEU A 86 2.68 3.49 -9.22
C LEU A 86 1.74 4.62 -8.78
N GLN A 87 1.95 5.21 -7.60
CA GLN A 87 1.20 6.38 -7.12
C GLN A 87 1.32 7.57 -8.08
N GLY A 88 2.51 7.87 -8.59
CA GLY A 88 2.75 8.95 -9.54
C GLY A 88 2.04 8.74 -10.90
N GLY A 89 1.96 7.49 -11.36
CA GLY A 89 1.36 7.13 -12.65
C GLY A 89 -0.16 7.15 -12.69
N LEU A 90 -0.86 7.11 -11.55
CA LEU A 90 -2.32 6.94 -11.50
C LEU A 90 -3.11 8.00 -12.27
N LYS A 91 -2.61 9.24 -12.34
CA LYS A 91 -3.27 10.34 -13.09
C LYS A 91 -3.23 10.15 -14.60
N GLY A 92 -2.21 9.48 -15.12
CA GLY A 92 -2.00 9.29 -16.56
C GLY A 92 -2.54 7.97 -17.10
N GLY A 93 -3.08 7.12 -16.23
CA GLY A 93 -3.30 5.71 -16.54
C GLY A 93 -1.99 4.93 -16.55
N ILE A 94 -2.07 3.68 -16.11
CA ILE A 94 -0.90 2.79 -16.04
C ILE A 94 -1.20 1.58 -16.91
N ASP A 95 -0.39 1.41 -17.94
CA ASP A 95 -0.31 0.15 -18.69
C ASP A 95 0.61 -0.81 -17.92
N PRO A 96 0.11 -1.97 -17.43
CA PRO A 96 0.90 -2.87 -16.59
C PRO A 96 2.16 -3.41 -17.26
N GLU A 97 2.10 -3.71 -18.56
CA GLU A 97 3.25 -4.23 -19.30
C GLU A 97 4.33 -3.16 -19.44
N ALA A 98 3.97 -1.96 -19.92
CA ALA A 98 4.91 -0.86 -20.05
C ALA A 98 5.47 -0.44 -18.69
N PHE A 99 4.67 -0.48 -17.61
CA PHE A 99 5.14 -0.17 -16.27
C PHE A 99 6.25 -1.12 -15.83
N VAL A 100 6.02 -2.44 -15.93
CA VAL A 100 7.00 -3.45 -15.53
C VAL A 100 8.24 -3.40 -16.41
N ALA A 101 8.09 -3.20 -17.73
CA ALA A 101 9.22 -3.05 -18.64
C ALA A 101 10.08 -1.82 -18.29
N ARG A 102 9.45 -0.67 -18.00
CA ARG A 102 10.14 0.55 -17.57
C ARG A 102 10.85 0.37 -16.24
N HIS A 103 10.21 -0.26 -15.25
CA HIS A 103 10.84 -0.54 -13.95
C HIS A 103 12.05 -1.44 -14.12
N ARG A 104 11.94 -2.53 -14.89
CA ARG A 104 13.06 -3.43 -15.21
C ARG A 104 14.23 -2.70 -15.87
N ALA A 105 13.96 -1.84 -16.84
CA ALA A 105 14.98 -1.04 -17.50
C ALA A 105 15.68 -0.08 -16.52
N ALA A 106 14.93 0.59 -15.65
CA ALA A 106 15.47 1.49 -14.63
C ALA A 106 16.36 0.74 -13.63
N GLN A 107 15.89 -0.38 -13.09
CA GLN A 107 16.68 -1.22 -12.17
C GLN A 107 17.98 -1.71 -12.83
N HIS A 108 17.89 -2.18 -14.07
CA HIS A 108 19.06 -2.62 -14.83
C HIS A 108 20.08 -1.49 -15.02
N SER A 109 19.64 -0.26 -15.33
CA SER A 109 20.55 0.89 -15.44
C SER A 109 21.25 1.26 -14.13
N MET A 110 20.64 0.93 -13.00
CA MET A 110 21.20 1.13 -11.66
C MET A 110 22.03 -0.07 -11.16
N GLY A 111 22.23 -1.10 -12.00
CA GLY A 111 22.92 -2.33 -11.61
C GLY A 111 22.14 -3.21 -10.64
N ALA A 112 20.85 -2.94 -10.45
CA ALA A 112 19.95 -3.68 -9.60
C ALA A 112 19.10 -4.67 -10.41
N ARG A 113 18.56 -5.69 -9.72
CA ARG A 113 17.63 -6.65 -10.32
C ARG A 113 16.20 -6.25 -9.98
N SER A 114 15.33 -6.33 -10.98
CA SER A 114 13.89 -6.17 -10.75
C SER A 114 13.38 -7.33 -9.88
N PRO A 115 12.45 -7.07 -8.95
CA PRO A 115 11.91 -8.11 -8.09
C PRO A 115 11.18 -9.19 -8.90
N SER A 116 11.34 -10.46 -8.52
CA SER A 116 10.69 -11.58 -9.22
C SER A 116 9.17 -11.57 -9.11
N TRP A 117 8.63 -10.98 -8.03
CA TRP A 117 7.20 -10.81 -7.82
C TRP A 117 6.58 -9.72 -8.71
N LEU A 118 7.38 -8.83 -9.31
CA LEU A 118 6.88 -7.73 -10.13
C LEU A 118 6.53 -8.22 -11.55
N THR A 119 5.24 -8.52 -11.75
CA THR A 119 4.69 -8.95 -13.04
C THR A 119 3.55 -8.02 -13.51
N PRO A 120 3.28 -7.96 -14.83
CA PRO A 120 2.16 -7.18 -15.35
C PRO A 120 0.83 -7.59 -14.74
N GLU A 121 0.62 -8.89 -14.51
CA GLU A 121 -0.61 -9.43 -13.93
C GLU A 121 -0.79 -8.97 -12.48
N LEU A 122 0.29 -8.92 -11.69
CA LEU A 122 0.23 -8.37 -10.34
C LEU A 122 -0.14 -6.88 -10.38
N ILE A 123 0.49 -6.10 -11.25
CA ILE A 123 0.19 -4.67 -11.37
C ILE A 123 -1.26 -4.45 -11.81
N ALA A 124 -1.78 -5.24 -12.75
CA ALA A 124 -3.18 -5.17 -13.16
C ALA A 124 -4.13 -5.44 -11.98
N ARG A 125 -3.88 -6.48 -11.18
CA ARG A 125 -4.68 -6.78 -9.99
C ARG A 125 -4.57 -5.68 -8.94
N ALA A 126 -3.37 -5.18 -8.66
CA ALA A 126 -3.15 -4.10 -7.71
C ALA A 126 -3.88 -2.80 -8.12
N LEU A 127 -3.88 -2.45 -9.40
CA LEU A 127 -4.62 -1.29 -9.93
C LEU A 127 -6.14 -1.46 -9.78
N GLU A 128 -6.65 -2.65 -10.08
CA GLU A 128 -8.09 -2.93 -9.89
C GLU A 128 -8.47 -2.90 -8.41
N ARG A 129 -7.64 -3.50 -7.54
CA ARG A 129 -7.84 -3.44 -6.08
C ARG A 129 -7.82 -2.00 -5.58
N LEU A 130 -6.87 -1.19 -6.03
CA LEU A 130 -6.79 0.23 -5.68
C LEU A 130 -8.03 1.01 -6.12
N ARG A 131 -8.55 0.74 -7.32
CA ARG A 131 -9.79 1.37 -7.80
C ARG A 131 -10.98 1.07 -6.87
N GLN A 132 -11.08 -0.17 -6.40
CA GLN A 132 -12.11 -0.58 -5.43
C GLN A 132 -11.94 0.14 -4.09
N LEU A 133 -10.71 0.19 -3.56
CA LEU A 133 -10.39 0.88 -2.30
C LEU A 133 -10.73 2.38 -2.38
N GLN A 134 -10.38 3.04 -3.48
CA GLN A 134 -10.73 4.44 -3.71
C GLN A 134 -12.25 4.65 -3.79
N GLY A 135 -12.97 3.71 -4.41
CA GLY A 135 -14.43 3.71 -4.44
C GLY A 135 -15.03 3.60 -3.04
N GLN A 136 -14.57 2.63 -2.25
CA GLN A 136 -15.01 2.41 -0.87
C GLN A 136 -14.72 3.62 0.03
N TRP A 137 -13.53 4.21 -0.10
CA TRP A 137 -13.18 5.44 0.62
C TRP A 137 -14.11 6.60 0.27
N ARG A 138 -14.38 6.84 -1.02
CA ARG A 138 -15.28 7.92 -1.46
C ARG A 138 -16.70 7.72 -0.93
N ALA A 139 -17.16 6.47 -0.82
CA ALA A 139 -18.45 6.10 -0.26
C ALA A 139 -18.50 6.19 1.27
N THR A 140 -17.36 6.27 1.96
CA THR A 140 -17.29 6.34 3.42
C THR A 140 -17.71 7.74 3.92
N PRO A 141 -18.78 7.85 4.74
CA PRO A 141 -19.22 9.12 5.32
C PRO A 141 -18.22 9.67 6.34
N PHE A 142 -18.30 10.97 6.64
CA PHE A 142 -17.57 11.55 7.76
C PHE A 142 -17.98 10.90 9.09
N GLY A 143 -17.01 10.64 9.96
CA GLY A 143 -17.18 9.94 11.22
C GLY A 143 -17.27 8.41 11.11
N GLN A 144 -17.29 7.86 9.90
CA GLN A 144 -17.31 6.42 9.64
C GLN A 144 -15.94 5.92 9.19
N ALA A 145 -15.72 4.61 9.33
CA ALA A 145 -14.48 3.94 8.97
C ALA A 145 -14.65 3.00 7.78
N MET A 146 -13.68 3.03 6.89
CA MET A 146 -13.41 1.95 5.95
C MET A 146 -12.50 0.93 6.65
N GLU A 147 -12.91 -0.33 6.67
CA GLU A 147 -12.16 -1.43 7.29
C GLU A 147 -11.55 -2.32 6.21
N LEU A 148 -10.26 -2.60 6.33
CA LEU A 148 -9.49 -3.42 5.40
C LEU A 148 -8.76 -4.53 6.19
N GLN A 149 -8.85 -5.76 5.71
CA GLN A 149 -8.15 -6.89 6.31
C GLN A 149 -6.92 -7.27 5.48
N PHE A 150 -5.75 -7.31 6.12
CA PHE A 150 -4.50 -7.74 5.52
C PHE A 150 -4.06 -9.08 6.10
N ASP A 151 -3.83 -10.06 5.24
CA ASP A 151 -3.41 -11.40 5.62
C ASP A 151 -1.87 -11.50 5.61
N ALA A 152 -1.25 -11.39 6.79
CA ALA A 152 0.19 -11.57 6.97
C ALA A 152 0.59 -13.03 7.29
#